data_AF-A0A3B4H404-F1
#
_entry.id   AF-A0A3B4H404-F1
#
_cell.length_a   1.000
_cell.length_b   1.000
_cell.length_c   1.000
_cell.angle_alpha   90.00
_cell.angle_beta   90.00
_cell.angle_gamma   90.00
#
_symmetry.space_group_name_H-M   'P 1'
#
loop_
_entity.id
_entity.type
_entity.pdbx_description
1 polymer ?
#
loop_
_entity_poly.entity_id
_entity_poly.type
_entity_poly.pdbx_seq_one_letter_code
_entity_poly.pdbx_strand_id
1 'polypeptide(L)'
;MSSEEFEKLHEMYRSLYEELKLMPDKAQKSHGEERKRLVRTFDERHGEADEVLQGMEEELRVAPPSYRNSMSTKLRMYRRDLGKLQRDMKNSAPGFGSSYNTVPGNHGIYSSQNQHSTHLQSQRALLLQGTDALNNASQSIERSQRIAAETEQIGTDIIEELGEQREQLDRSRNRLANTGENLSRSRKILRAMSRRLVTNKLLLGIIILMELAILGAVIYLKFFRK
;
A
#
# COMPACT_ATOMS: atom_id res chain seq x y z
N MET A 1 11.98 12.86 18.23
CA MET A 1 11.87 13.93 17.21
C MET A 1 11.52 13.39 15.83
N SER A 2 11.98 12.20 15.43
CA SER A 2 11.73 11.59 14.10
C SER A 2 10.26 11.43 13.64
N SER A 3 9.29 11.24 14.56
CA SER A 3 7.89 11.02 14.17
C SER A 3 7.20 12.25 13.57
N GLU A 4 7.57 13.46 14.00
CA GLU A 4 6.85 14.69 13.60
C GLU A 4 7.25 15.14 12.19
N GLU A 5 8.54 15.01 11.84
CA GLU A 5 9.04 15.30 10.49
C GLU A 5 8.48 14.30 9.47
N PHE A 6 8.41 13.02 9.86
CA PHE A 6 7.78 12.00 9.04
C PHE A 6 6.29 12.29 8.78
N GLU A 7 5.53 12.71 9.80
CA GLU A 7 4.12 13.06 9.65
C GLU A 7 3.91 14.26 8.70
N LYS A 8 4.76 15.29 8.80
CA LYS A 8 4.74 16.43 7.87
C LYS A 8 5.01 16.00 6.43
N LEU A 9 6.04 15.17 6.22
CA LEU A 9 6.35 14.62 4.90
C LEU A 9 5.20 13.77 4.35
N HIS A 10 4.56 12.98 5.21
CA HIS A 10 3.42 12.16 4.83
C HIS A 10 2.22 13.01 4.41
N GLU A 11 1.94 14.10 5.11
CA GLU A 11 0.85 15.02 4.78
C GLU A 11 1.11 15.76 3.46
N MET A 12 2.36 16.21 3.23
CA MET A 12 2.78 16.80 1.94
C MET A 12 2.67 15.81 0.78
N TYR A 13 3.09 14.56 0.97
CA TYR A 13 2.91 13.52 -0.05
C TYR A 13 1.42 13.31 -0.36
N ARG A 14 0.57 13.28 0.66
CA ARG A 14 -0.87 13.07 0.49
C ARG A 14 -1.52 14.19 -0.32
N SER A 15 -1.17 15.44 -0.07
CA SER A 15 -1.69 16.56 -0.86
C SER A 15 -1.24 16.49 -2.32
N LEU A 16 0.05 16.19 -2.56
CA LEU A 16 0.59 16.02 -3.91
C LEU A 16 -0.07 14.86 -4.66
N TYR A 17 -0.31 13.74 -3.97
CA TYR A 17 -0.95 12.56 -4.55
C TYR A 17 -2.41 12.84 -4.98
N GLU A 18 -3.20 13.52 -4.16
CA GLU A 18 -4.57 13.89 -4.53
C GLU A 18 -4.60 14.88 -5.72
N GLU A 19 -3.64 15.81 -5.80
CA GLU A 19 -3.48 16.68 -6.98
C GLU A 19 -3.15 15.85 -8.24
N LEU A 20 -2.14 14.99 -8.16
CA LEU A 20 -1.68 14.14 -9.27
C LEU A 20 -2.76 13.18 -9.77
N LYS A 21 -3.57 12.63 -8.87
CA LYS A 21 -4.65 11.69 -9.20
C LYS A 21 -5.73 12.29 -10.10
N LEU A 22 -5.95 13.60 -10.02
CA LEU A 22 -6.98 14.30 -10.81
C LEU A 22 -6.48 14.74 -12.19
N MET A 23 -5.16 14.78 -12.40
CA MET A 23 -4.56 15.28 -13.65
C MET A 23 -4.77 14.38 -14.87
N PRO A 24 -4.68 13.04 -14.79
CA PRO A 24 -4.94 12.16 -15.93
C PRO A 24 -6.36 12.29 -16.51
N ASP A 25 -7.38 12.38 -15.66
CA ASP A 25 -8.78 12.57 -16.08
C ASP A 25 -9.00 13.95 -16.73
N LYS A 26 -8.35 15.00 -16.20
CA LYS A 26 -8.34 16.33 -16.81
C LYS A 26 -7.61 16.33 -18.16
N ALA A 27 -6.45 15.68 -18.24
CA ALA A 27 -5.66 15.60 -19.47
C ALA A 27 -6.36 14.83 -20.59
N GLN A 28 -7.24 13.88 -20.25
CA GLN A 28 -8.10 13.20 -21.22
C GLN A 28 -9.19 14.11 -21.80
N LYS A 29 -9.65 15.10 -21.03
CA LYS A 29 -10.71 16.06 -21.42
C LYS A 29 -10.16 17.32 -22.11
N SER A 30 -8.90 17.68 -21.85
CA SER A 30 -8.23 18.84 -22.44
C SER A 30 -7.51 18.49 -23.76
N HIS A 31 -7.43 19.44 -24.69
CA HIS A 31 -6.82 19.25 -26.01
C HIS A 31 -5.68 20.24 -26.29
N GLY A 32 -4.76 19.86 -27.17
CA GLY A 32 -3.71 20.76 -27.69
C GLY A 32 -2.74 21.27 -26.63
N GLU A 33 -2.62 22.60 -26.52
CA GLU A 33 -1.67 23.30 -25.66
C GLU A 33 -2.00 23.19 -24.17
N GLU A 34 -3.29 23.19 -23.81
CA GLU A 34 -3.75 22.99 -22.44
C GLU A 34 -3.35 21.60 -21.92
N ARG A 35 -3.49 20.57 -22.77
CA ARG A 35 -3.03 19.21 -22.46
C ARG A 35 -1.52 19.17 -22.27
N LYS A 36 -0.75 19.86 -23.12
CA LYS A 36 0.71 19.93 -23.01
C LYS A 36 1.15 20.61 -21.71
N ARG A 37 0.47 21.68 -21.30
CA ARG A 37 0.72 22.35 -20.02
C ARG A 37 0.40 21.41 -18.85
N LEU A 38 -0.72 20.69 -18.89
CA LEU A 38 -1.09 19.72 -17.86
C LEU A 38 -0.09 18.57 -17.73
N VAL A 39 0.43 18.04 -18.84
CA VAL A 39 1.48 17.01 -18.82
C VAL A 39 2.74 17.53 -18.15
N ARG A 40 3.19 18.73 -18.50
CA ARG A 40 4.37 19.33 -17.88
C ARG A 40 4.18 19.57 -16.38
N THR A 41 3.02 20.11 -15.98
CA THR A 41 2.70 20.30 -14.56
C THR A 41 2.62 18.96 -13.82
N PHE A 42 2.10 17.92 -14.46
CA PHE A 42 2.11 16.57 -13.87
C PHE A 42 3.52 16.05 -13.66
N ASP A 43 4.41 16.20 -14.65
CA ASP A 43 5.81 15.75 -14.54
C ASP A 43 6.56 16.50 -13.42
N GLU A 44 6.34 17.82 -13.31
CA GLU A 44 6.89 18.65 -12.22
C GLU A 44 6.38 18.18 -10.84
N ARG A 45 5.07 18.02 -10.68
CA ARG A 45 4.45 17.55 -9.42
C ARG A 45 4.81 16.10 -9.07
N HIS A 46 4.99 15.26 -10.08
CA HIS A 46 5.44 13.88 -9.89
C HIS A 46 6.87 13.85 -9.35
N GLY A 47 7.75 14.72 -9.87
CA GLY A 47 9.09 14.91 -9.34
C GLY A 47 9.07 15.34 -7.86
N GLU A 48 8.25 16.34 -7.52
CA GLU A 48 8.06 16.78 -6.12
C GLU A 48 7.58 15.64 -5.21
N ALA A 49 6.64 14.80 -5.69
CA ALA A 49 6.15 13.66 -4.92
C ALA A 49 7.23 12.59 -4.71
N ASP A 50 8.09 12.34 -5.71
CA ASP A 50 9.24 11.43 -5.59
C ASP A 50 10.27 11.96 -4.59
N GLU A 51 10.56 13.27 -4.60
CA GLU A 51 11.47 13.91 -3.63
C GLU A 51 10.94 13.78 -2.19
N VAL A 52 9.64 14.00 -1.98
CA VAL A 52 9.03 13.82 -0.65
C VAL A 52 9.10 12.36 -0.20
N LEU A 53 8.85 11.39 -1.10
CA LEU A 53 9.00 9.97 -0.79
C LEU A 53 10.44 9.58 -0.44
N GLN A 54 11.44 10.20 -1.08
CA GLN A 54 12.85 10.02 -0.71
C GLN A 54 13.13 10.59 0.69
N GLY A 55 12.61 11.78 1.01
CA GLY A 55 12.72 12.36 2.35
C GLY A 55 12.07 11.48 3.44
N MET A 56 10.92 10.86 3.14
CA MET A 56 10.28 9.90 4.05
C MET A 56 11.14 8.64 4.27
N GLU A 57 11.86 8.18 3.24
CA GLU A 57 12.76 7.03 3.36
C GLU A 57 14.03 7.35 4.17
N GLU A 58 14.58 8.55 4.01
CA GLU A 58 15.70 9.08 4.81
C GLU A 58 15.33 9.12 6.29
N GLU A 59 14.15 9.66 6.61
CA GLU A 59 13.66 9.77 8.00
C GLU A 59 13.45 8.39 8.64
N LEU A 60 12.98 7.40 7.85
CA LEU A 60 12.83 6.03 8.30
C LEU A 60 14.13 5.31 8.62
N ARG A 61 15.30 5.79 8.14
CA ARG A 61 16.59 5.21 8.52
C ARG A 61 16.90 5.43 10.00
N VAL A 62 16.41 6.52 10.57
CA VAL A 62 16.65 6.92 11.96
C VAL A 62 15.57 6.37 12.91
N ALA A 63 14.47 5.84 12.35
CA ALA A 63 13.33 5.32 13.11
C ALA A 63 13.54 3.90 13.67
N PRO A 64 12.79 3.52 14.74
CA PRO A 64 12.84 2.17 15.31
C PRO A 64 12.44 1.06 14.32
N PRO A 65 13.02 -0.16 14.42
CA PRO A 65 12.82 -1.23 13.44
C PRO A 65 11.35 -1.65 13.20
N SER A 66 10.53 -1.66 14.25
CA SER A 66 9.11 -2.01 14.18
C SER A 66 8.30 -1.02 13.34
N TYR A 67 8.59 0.28 13.50
CA TYR A 67 7.96 1.36 12.72
C TYR A 67 8.50 1.37 11.27
N ARG A 68 9.80 1.16 11.11
CA ARG A 68 10.48 1.12 9.81
C ARG A 68 9.91 0.06 8.87
N ASN A 69 9.73 -1.17 9.34
CA ASN A 69 9.21 -2.26 8.49
C ASN A 69 7.77 -1.99 8.03
N SER A 70 6.91 -1.54 8.95
CA SER A 70 5.53 -1.17 8.61
C SER A 70 5.46 -0.02 7.61
N MET A 71 6.35 0.97 7.74
CA MET A 71 6.30 2.18 6.92
C MET A 71 7.02 2.02 5.58
N SER A 72 8.09 1.24 5.52
CA SER A 72 8.75 0.85 4.27
C SER A 72 7.79 0.13 3.31
N THR A 73 6.92 -0.72 3.86
CA THR A 73 5.84 -1.36 3.10
C THR A 73 4.88 -0.32 2.49
N LYS A 74 4.49 0.71 3.25
CA LYS A 74 3.64 1.80 2.75
C LYS A 74 4.33 2.64 1.67
N LEU A 75 5.62 2.96 1.85
CA LEU A 75 6.40 3.68 0.83
C LEU A 75 6.51 2.91 -0.49
N ARG A 76 6.70 1.58 -0.43
CA ARG A 76 6.67 0.72 -1.62
C ARG A 76 5.32 0.80 -2.34
N MET A 77 4.22 0.79 -1.60
CA MET A 77 2.87 0.96 -2.18
C MET A 77 2.71 2.34 -2.82
N TYR A 78 3.16 3.41 -2.16
CA TYR A 78 3.11 4.77 -2.69
C TYR A 78 3.89 4.93 -4.00
N ARG A 79 5.13 4.42 -4.07
CA ARG A 79 5.92 4.40 -5.32
C ARG A 79 5.21 3.68 -6.45
N ARG A 80 4.59 2.53 -6.15
CA ARG A 80 3.83 1.75 -7.14
C ARG A 80 2.63 2.54 -7.67
N ASP A 81 1.89 3.19 -6.78
CA ASP A 81 0.70 3.96 -7.13
C ASP A 81 1.07 5.21 -7.96
N LEU A 82 2.17 5.89 -7.60
CA LEU A 82 2.73 7.01 -8.37
C LEU A 82 3.15 6.57 -9.79
N GLY A 83 3.86 5.45 -9.90
CA GLY A 83 4.23 4.86 -11.20
C GLY A 83 3.04 4.37 -12.02
N LYS A 84 1.91 4.04 -11.39
CA LYS A 84 0.64 3.79 -12.09
C LYS A 84 0.07 5.07 -12.66
N LEU A 85 -0.01 6.15 -11.87
CA LEU A 85 -0.47 7.47 -12.33
C LEU A 85 0.38 7.99 -13.49
N GLN A 86 1.69 7.79 -13.45
CA GLN A 86 2.60 8.18 -14.54
C GLN A 86 2.28 7.44 -15.86
N ARG A 87 1.99 6.13 -15.78
CA ARG A 87 1.58 5.35 -16.94
C ARG A 87 0.21 5.79 -17.46
N ASP A 88 -0.73 6.05 -16.57
CA ASP A 88 -2.06 6.55 -16.93
C ASP A 88 -1.95 7.91 -17.65
N MET A 89 -1.09 8.81 -17.17
CA MET A 89 -0.83 10.10 -17.84
C MET A 89 -0.21 9.93 -19.23
N LYS A 90 0.78 9.03 -19.38
CA LYS A 90 1.41 8.71 -20.67
C LYS A 90 0.42 8.08 -21.66
N ASN A 91 -0.47 7.21 -21.18
CA ASN A 91 -1.51 6.58 -22.00
C ASN A 91 -2.59 7.57 -22.43
N SER A 92 -2.89 8.58 -21.62
CA SER A 92 -3.78 9.69 -21.97
C SER A 92 -3.16 10.71 -22.95
N ALA A 93 -1.83 10.69 -23.11
CA ALA A 93 -1.08 11.56 -24.01
C ALA A 93 -0.10 10.80 -24.94
N PRO A 94 -0.60 9.89 -25.80
CA PRO A 94 0.25 9.16 -26.75
C PRO A 94 0.68 10.12 -27.85
N GLY A 95 1.94 10.58 -27.79
CA GLY A 95 2.49 11.54 -28.75
C GLY A 95 3.57 12.47 -28.20
N PHE A 96 3.84 12.44 -26.90
CA PHE A 96 4.90 13.24 -26.26
C PHE A 96 6.01 12.36 -25.65
N GLY A 97 6.30 11.22 -26.27
CA GLY A 97 7.46 10.42 -25.93
C GLY A 97 8.72 11.01 -26.58
N SER A 98 9.50 11.77 -25.80
CA SER A 98 10.96 11.91 -25.90
C SER A 98 11.60 11.87 -27.31
N SER A 99 11.31 12.85 -28.18
CA SER A 99 12.10 13.12 -29.40
C SER A 99 13.28 14.05 -29.11
N TYR A 100 14.16 13.67 -28.19
CA TYR A 100 15.42 14.38 -27.93
C TYR A 100 16.60 13.82 -28.72
N ASN A 101 16.36 13.12 -29.85
CA ASN A 101 17.42 12.72 -30.77
C ASN A 101 16.88 12.70 -32.20
N THR A 102 17.13 13.80 -32.94
CA THR A 102 17.70 13.83 -34.31
C THR A 102 17.56 15.23 -34.90
N VAL A 103 18.65 15.99 -34.87
CA VAL A 103 19.05 16.96 -35.91
C VAL A 103 20.11 16.19 -36.73
N PRO A 104 20.25 16.31 -38.08
CA PRO A 104 20.10 17.53 -38.87
C PRO A 104 19.32 17.43 -40.19
N GLY A 105 18.77 18.58 -40.59
CA GLY A 105 18.38 18.82 -41.98
C GLY A 105 19.59 18.99 -42.90
N ASN A 106 19.41 18.69 -44.19
CA ASN A 106 20.11 19.34 -45.29
C ASN A 106 19.46 18.95 -46.64
N HIS A 107 18.34 19.59 -47.00
CA HIS A 107 17.83 19.54 -48.38
C HIS A 107 18.59 20.59 -49.21
N GLY A 108 19.84 20.26 -49.52
CA GLY A 108 20.71 21.00 -50.43
C GLY A 108 20.60 20.42 -51.84
N ILE A 109 20.20 21.27 -52.76
CA ILE A 109 20.16 21.11 -54.21
C ILE A 109 21.55 20.64 -54.73
N TYR A 110 21.58 19.93 -55.87
CA TYR A 110 22.73 19.41 -56.65
C TYR A 110 23.15 17.95 -56.41
N SER A 111 22.80 17.06 -57.36
CA SER A 111 23.75 16.18 -58.08
C SER A 111 23.05 15.09 -58.90
N SER A 112 22.88 15.32 -60.22
CA SER A 112 22.38 14.31 -61.17
C SER A 112 23.48 13.43 -61.77
N GLN A 113 24.64 13.28 -61.10
CA GLN A 113 25.81 12.61 -61.70
C GLN A 113 26.58 11.75 -60.69
N ASN A 114 25.91 10.82 -60.00
CA ASN A 114 26.62 9.85 -59.14
C ASN A 114 25.88 8.52 -58.88
N GLN A 115 25.06 8.04 -59.82
CA GLN A 115 24.17 6.89 -59.59
C GLN A 115 24.88 5.54 -59.32
N HIS A 116 26.17 5.38 -59.65
CA HIS A 116 26.89 4.11 -59.46
C HIS A 116 27.65 4.04 -58.13
N SER A 117 28.23 5.15 -57.68
CA SER A 117 28.97 5.26 -56.41
C SER A 117 28.03 5.25 -55.19
N THR A 118 26.82 5.79 -55.34
CA THR A 118 25.80 5.83 -54.28
C THR A 118 25.24 4.45 -53.93
N HIS A 119 25.24 3.50 -54.87
CA HIS A 119 24.68 2.16 -54.63
C HIS A 119 25.55 1.30 -53.71
N LEU A 120 26.88 1.34 -53.86
CA LEU A 120 27.80 0.64 -52.95
C LEU A 120 27.83 1.27 -51.56
N GLN A 121 27.71 2.60 -51.48
CA GLN A 121 27.68 3.33 -50.21
C GLN A 121 26.36 3.11 -49.46
N SER A 122 25.23 3.03 -50.16
CA SER A 122 23.93 2.70 -49.55
C SER A 122 23.86 1.26 -49.06
N GLN A 123 24.51 0.31 -49.76
CA GLN A 123 24.56 -1.10 -49.34
C GLN A 123 25.43 -1.28 -48.08
N ARG A 124 26.55 -0.55 -47.96
CA ARG A 124 27.33 -0.49 -46.71
C ARG A 124 26.59 0.20 -45.58
N ALA A 125 25.86 1.28 -45.85
CA ALA A 125 25.04 1.96 -44.85
C ALA A 125 23.92 1.06 -44.32
N LEU A 126 23.29 0.26 -45.19
CA LEU A 126 22.29 -0.76 -44.82
C LEU A 126 22.88 -1.87 -43.93
N LEU A 127 24.07 -2.37 -44.26
CA LEU A 127 24.74 -3.38 -43.44
C LEU A 127 25.14 -2.83 -42.06
N LEU A 128 25.68 -1.60 -42.02
CA LEU A 128 26.00 -0.89 -40.77
C LEU A 128 24.73 -0.67 -39.91
N GLN A 129 23.64 -0.22 -40.53
CA GLN A 129 22.37 -0.05 -39.85
C GLN A 129 21.80 -1.39 -39.34
N GLY A 130 21.99 -2.48 -40.08
CA GLY A 130 21.61 -3.83 -39.66
C GLY A 130 22.39 -4.34 -38.45
N THR A 131 23.71 -4.10 -38.41
CA THR A 131 24.53 -4.46 -37.23
C THR A 131 24.20 -3.59 -36.03
N ASP A 132 23.94 -2.29 -36.21
CA ASP A 132 23.53 -1.41 -35.11
C ASP A 132 22.16 -1.82 -34.55
N ALA A 133 21.21 -2.20 -35.41
CA ALA A 133 19.92 -2.72 -34.98
C ALA A 133 20.05 -4.04 -34.20
N LEU A 134 20.91 -4.96 -34.65
CA LEU A 134 21.19 -6.22 -33.94
C LEU A 134 21.87 -6.00 -32.60
N ASN A 135 22.82 -5.07 -32.53
CA ASN A 135 23.51 -4.73 -31.30
C ASN A 135 22.54 -4.13 -30.27
N ASN A 136 21.69 -3.19 -30.71
CA ASN A 136 20.63 -2.62 -29.88
C ASN A 136 19.61 -3.68 -29.41
N ALA A 137 19.22 -4.61 -30.29
CA ALA A 137 18.33 -5.71 -29.92
C ALA A 137 18.98 -6.64 -28.89
N SER A 138 20.27 -6.98 -29.06
CA SER A 138 21.02 -7.80 -28.11
C SER A 138 21.11 -7.14 -26.74
N GLN A 139 21.42 -5.85 -26.70
CA GLN A 139 21.47 -5.08 -25.46
C GLN A 139 20.10 -4.94 -24.79
N SER A 140 19.02 -4.89 -25.58
CA SER A 140 17.66 -4.92 -25.06
C SER A 140 17.31 -6.28 -24.44
N ILE A 141 17.70 -7.39 -25.06
CA ILE A 141 17.49 -8.74 -24.53
C ILE A 141 18.25 -8.92 -23.21
N GLU A 142 19.51 -8.47 -23.13
CA GLU A 142 20.30 -8.52 -21.90
C GLU A 142 19.62 -7.74 -20.76
N ARG A 143 19.12 -6.53 -21.04
CA ARG A 143 18.32 -5.76 -20.08
C ARG A 143 17.05 -6.50 -19.66
N SER A 144 16.33 -7.11 -20.60
CA SER A 144 15.12 -7.88 -20.31
C SER A 144 15.40 -9.10 -19.44
N GLN A 145 16.49 -9.83 -19.67
CA GLN A 145 16.91 -10.93 -18.80
C GLN A 145 17.23 -10.46 -17.38
N ARG A 146 17.93 -9.34 -17.25
CA ARG A 146 18.25 -8.76 -15.94
C ARG A 146 16.98 -8.40 -15.17
N ILE A 147 16.02 -7.74 -15.84
CA ILE A 147 14.74 -7.37 -15.25
C ILE A 147 13.92 -8.62 -14.89
N ALA A 148 13.94 -9.65 -15.74
CA ALA A 148 13.25 -10.91 -15.45
C ALA A 148 13.82 -11.60 -14.21
N ALA A 149 15.15 -11.64 -14.06
CA ALA A 149 15.81 -12.20 -12.87
C ALA A 149 15.50 -11.40 -11.59
N GLU A 150 15.51 -10.06 -11.67
CA GLU A 150 15.10 -9.19 -10.55
C GLU A 150 13.63 -9.42 -10.18
N THR A 151 12.77 -9.61 -11.20
CA THR A 151 11.34 -9.89 -10.99
C THR A 151 11.13 -11.27 -10.34
N GLU A 152 11.91 -12.28 -10.71
CA GLU A 152 11.87 -13.60 -10.08
C GLU A 152 12.30 -13.54 -8.61
N GLN A 153 13.35 -12.76 -8.31
CA GLN A 153 13.78 -12.53 -6.94
C GLN A 153 12.69 -11.83 -6.12
N ILE A 154 12.10 -10.75 -6.63
CA ILE A 154 10.96 -10.07 -5.96
C ILE A 154 9.78 -11.03 -5.78
N GLY A 155 9.50 -11.88 -6.77
CA GLY A 155 8.45 -12.89 -6.67
C GLY A 155 8.72 -13.91 -5.56
N THR A 156 9.98 -14.30 -5.38
CA THR A 156 10.42 -15.20 -4.31
C THR A 156 10.23 -14.54 -2.93
N ASP A 157 10.66 -13.29 -2.77
CA ASP A 157 10.47 -12.52 -1.53
C ASP A 157 8.99 -12.38 -1.18
N ILE A 158 8.13 -12.15 -2.18
CA ILE A 158 6.67 -12.07 -1.98
C ILE A 158 6.11 -13.42 -1.49
N ILE A 159 6.57 -14.53 -2.04
CA ILE A 159 6.11 -15.87 -1.62
C ILE A 159 6.52 -16.15 -0.17
N GLU A 160 7.73 -15.76 0.23
CA GLU A 160 8.20 -15.86 1.61
C GLU A 160 7.34 -15.04 2.56
N GLU A 161 7.10 -13.76 2.22
CA GLU A 161 6.25 -12.86 3.02
C GLU A 161 4.81 -13.38 3.14
N LEU A 162 4.22 -13.91 2.05
CA LEU A 162 2.89 -14.53 2.10
C LEU A 162 2.87 -15.77 3.00
N GLY A 163 3.97 -16.53 3.05
CA GLY A 163 4.17 -17.63 3.98
C GLY A 163 4.12 -17.17 5.43
N GLU A 164 4.88 -16.12 5.77
CA GLU A 164 4.89 -15.54 7.12
C GLU A 164 3.51 -14.98 7.51
N GLN A 165 2.84 -14.27 6.60
CA GLN A 165 1.50 -13.73 6.82
C GLN A 165 0.48 -14.84 7.07
N ARG A 166 0.57 -15.96 6.33
CA ARG A 166 -0.26 -17.14 6.56
C ARG A 166 -0.04 -17.72 7.95
N GLU A 167 1.21 -17.81 8.41
CA GLU A 167 1.52 -18.28 9.77
C GLU A 167 0.99 -17.33 10.84
N GLN A 168 1.09 -16.01 10.64
CA GLN A 168 0.50 -15.02 11.55
C GLN A 168 -1.03 -15.15 11.63
N LEU A 169 -1.69 -15.38 10.50
CA LEU A 169 -3.13 -15.59 10.44
C LEU A 169 -3.52 -16.88 11.17
N ASP A 170 -2.76 -17.97 10.98
CA ASP A 170 -3.02 -19.24 11.65
C ASP A 170 -2.81 -19.13 13.18
N ARG A 171 -1.74 -18.46 13.62
CA ARG A 171 -1.54 -18.14 15.05
C ARG A 171 -2.67 -17.31 15.63
N SER A 172 -3.15 -16.30 14.88
CA SER A 172 -4.26 -15.44 15.30
C SER A 172 -5.57 -16.23 15.39
N ARG A 173 -5.84 -17.10 14.42
CA ARG A 173 -6.99 -18.01 14.42
C ARG A 173 -6.94 -18.96 15.60
N ASN A 174 -5.77 -19.53 15.90
CA ASN A 174 -5.60 -20.45 17.02
C ASN A 174 -5.80 -19.73 18.37
N ARG A 175 -5.27 -18.50 18.52
CA ARG A 175 -5.54 -17.64 19.69
C ARG A 175 -7.03 -17.32 19.86
N LEU A 176 -7.73 -17.05 18.77
CA LEU A 176 -9.18 -16.78 18.81
C LEU A 176 -9.96 -18.02 19.26
N ALA A 177 -9.63 -19.20 18.73
CA ALA A 177 -10.23 -20.47 19.15
C ALA A 177 -10.00 -20.74 20.66
N ASN A 178 -8.76 -20.58 21.14
CA ASN A 178 -8.42 -20.72 22.56
C ASN A 178 -9.17 -19.69 23.43
N THR A 179 -9.30 -18.45 22.96
CA THR A 179 -10.06 -17.40 23.67
C THR A 179 -11.54 -17.77 23.76
N GLY A 180 -12.12 -18.35 22.71
CA GLY A 180 -13.48 -18.87 22.72
C GLY A 180 -13.69 -19.97 23.76
N GLU A 181 -12.74 -20.89 23.89
CA GLU A 181 -12.78 -21.93 24.92
C GLU A 181 -12.70 -21.33 26.34
N ASN A 182 -11.76 -20.41 26.56
CA ASN A 182 -11.59 -19.71 27.84
C ASN A 182 -12.82 -18.88 28.22
N LEU A 183 -13.50 -18.27 27.25
CA LEU A 183 -14.76 -17.56 27.46
C LEU A 183 -15.87 -18.53 27.89
N SER A 184 -15.95 -19.71 27.28
CA SER A 184 -16.92 -20.75 27.65
C SER A 184 -16.68 -21.23 29.10
N ARG A 185 -15.43 -21.50 29.48
CA ARG A 185 -15.06 -21.85 30.87
C ARG A 185 -15.43 -20.73 31.84
N SER A 186 -15.09 -19.48 31.51
CA SER A 186 -15.43 -18.30 32.31
C SER A 186 -16.95 -18.16 32.51
N ARG A 187 -17.75 -18.33 31.46
CA ARG A 187 -19.23 -18.33 31.55
C ARG A 187 -19.74 -19.42 32.49
N LYS A 188 -19.17 -20.62 32.45
CA LYS A 188 -19.55 -21.73 33.33
C LYS A 188 -19.26 -21.40 34.81
N ILE A 189 -18.10 -20.81 35.09
CA ILE A 189 -17.71 -20.37 36.44
C ILE A 189 -18.62 -19.25 36.93
N LEU A 190 -18.86 -18.23 36.11
CA LEU A 190 -19.76 -17.12 36.44
C LEU A 190 -21.18 -17.61 36.73
N ARG A 191 -21.70 -18.56 35.94
CA ARG A 191 -23.03 -19.15 36.18
C ARG A 191 -23.08 -19.94 37.51
N ALA A 192 -22.00 -20.64 37.86
CA ALA A 192 -21.90 -21.33 39.15
C ALA A 192 -21.84 -20.34 40.33
N MET A 193 -21.06 -19.26 40.21
CA MET A 193 -21.02 -18.18 41.21
C MET A 193 -22.39 -17.50 41.36
N SER A 194 -23.03 -17.13 40.24
CA SER A 194 -24.36 -16.52 40.23
C SER A 194 -25.39 -17.40 40.94
N ARG A 195 -25.39 -18.70 40.69
CA ARG A 195 -26.30 -19.64 41.34
C ARG A 195 -26.07 -19.71 42.86
N ARG A 196 -24.80 -19.73 43.31
CA ARG A 196 -24.44 -19.69 44.74
C ARG A 196 -24.92 -18.41 45.42
N LEU A 197 -24.79 -17.27 44.75
CA LEU A 197 -25.28 -15.99 45.27
C LEU A 197 -26.80 -15.98 45.41
N VAL A 198 -27.53 -16.51 44.42
CA VAL A 198 -29.00 -16.60 44.48
C VAL A 198 -29.44 -17.54 45.62
N THR A 199 -28.81 -18.71 45.78
CA THR A 199 -29.14 -19.61 46.89
C THR A 199 -28.86 -18.99 48.25
N ASN A 200 -27.73 -18.28 48.41
CA ASN A 200 -27.39 -17.63 49.67
C ASN A 200 -28.37 -16.50 49.99
N LYS A 201 -28.77 -15.70 48.98
CA LYS A 201 -29.80 -14.65 49.16
C LYS A 201 -31.17 -15.23 49.52
N LEU A 202 -31.57 -16.34 48.89
CA LEU A 202 -32.83 -17.02 49.19
C LEU A 202 -32.84 -17.57 50.63
N LEU A 203 -31.77 -18.25 51.04
CA LEU A 203 -31.62 -18.76 52.41
C LEU A 203 -31.68 -17.63 53.44
N LEU A 204 -30.98 -16.51 53.19
CA LEU A 204 -31.03 -15.34 54.06
C LEU A 204 -32.46 -14.81 54.20
N GLY A 205 -33.22 -14.72 53.10
CA GLY A 205 -34.62 -14.29 53.12
C GLY A 205 -35.52 -15.20 53.95
N ILE A 206 -35.34 -16.53 53.85
CA ILE A 206 -36.11 -17.51 54.63
C ILE A 206 -35.82 -17.38 56.13
N ILE A 207 -34.55 -17.17 56.51
CA ILE A 207 -34.17 -16.99 57.91
C ILE A 207 -34.85 -15.74 58.49
N ILE A 208 -34.80 -14.61 57.78
CA ILE A 208 -35.45 -13.36 58.21
C ILE A 208 -36.96 -13.54 58.37
N LEU A 209 -37.63 -14.22 57.44
CA LEU A 209 -39.07 -14.49 57.53
C LEU A 209 -39.42 -15.37 58.74
N MET A 210 -38.62 -16.40 59.03
CA MET A 210 -38.82 -17.25 60.22
C MET A 210 -38.66 -16.45 61.51
N GLU A 211 -37.64 -15.59 61.62
CA GLU A 211 -37.44 -14.76 62.81
C GLU A 211 -38.63 -13.82 63.06
N LEU A 212 -39.14 -13.18 62.00
CA LEU A 212 -40.33 -12.32 62.09
C LEU A 212 -41.59 -13.10 62.51
N ALA A 213 -41.76 -14.32 62.01
CA ALA A 213 -42.90 -15.17 62.40
C ALA A 213 -42.84 -15.56 63.88
N ILE A 214 -41.67 -15.93 64.40
CA ILE A 214 -41.48 -16.25 65.83
C ILE A 214 -41.73 -15.01 66.69
N LEU A 215 -41.15 -13.86 66.34
CA LEU A 215 -41.40 -12.59 67.04
C LEU A 215 -42.89 -12.23 67.06
N GLY A 216 -43.57 -12.35 65.92
CA GLY A 216 -45.01 -12.12 65.81
C GLY A 216 -45.83 -13.06 66.69
N ALA A 217 -45.50 -14.35 66.70
CA ALA A 217 -46.17 -15.34 67.55
C ALA A 217 -45.98 -15.05 69.05
N VAL A 218 -44.77 -14.67 69.47
CA VAL A 218 -44.48 -14.31 70.87
C VAL A 218 -45.26 -13.06 71.28
N ILE A 219 -45.31 -12.03 70.44
CA ILE A 219 -46.08 -10.81 70.71
C ILE A 219 -47.57 -11.13 70.79
N TYR A 220 -48.11 -11.92 69.86
CA TYR A 220 -49.50 -12.35 69.87
C TYR A 220 -49.85 -13.11 71.15
N LEU A 221 -49.04 -14.10 71.54
CA LEU A 221 -49.26 -14.84 72.78
C LEU A 221 -49.16 -13.94 74.02
N LYS A 222 -48.20 -13.01 74.06
CA LYS A 222 -48.04 -12.10 75.22
C LYS A 222 -49.20 -11.12 75.37
N PHE A 223 -49.75 -10.62 74.26
CA PHE A 223 -50.74 -9.55 74.26
C PHE A 223 -52.18 -10.06 74.26
N PHE A 224 -52.46 -11.19 73.61
CA PHE A 224 -53.81 -11.74 73.47
C PHE A 224 -54.13 -12.85 74.48
N ARG A 225 -53.10 -13.45 75.11
CA ARG A 225 -53.27 -14.54 76.09
C ARG A 225 -53.05 -14.05 77.53
N LYS A 226 -53.57 -12.86 77.83
CA LYS A 226 -53.64 -12.27 79.16
C LYS A 226 -55.09 -11.97 79.53
#